data_AF-A0A7X5ZUQ3-F1
#
_entry.id   AF-A0A7X5ZUQ3-F1
#
_cell.length_a   1.000
_cell.length_b   1.000
_cell.length_c   1.000
_cell.angle_alpha   90.00
_cell.angle_beta   90.00
_cell.angle_gamma   90.00
#
_symmetry.space_group_name_H-M   'P 1'
#
loop_
_entity.id
_entity.type
_entity.pdbx_description
1 polymer ?
#
loop_
_entity_poly.entity_id
_entity_poly.type
_entity_poly.pdbx_seq_one_letter_code
_entity_poly.pdbx_strand_id
1 'polypeptide(L)'
;MLGKIVADRALPDGRHLVIADDDGVHRLWLPDPDPGRPLAIMIPNDDHALLRSAIAHRLVRRMDGLRPGPLPAAFQPTRFQRQRLTLLLNLLDAYQARAGRREMASVIVYPRMRPLTGREWAASAERRRTQRLLDEARAIMSGGYRALLLGVERSPKRGHF
;
A
#
# COMPACT_ATOMS: atom_id res chain seq x y z
N MET A 1 5.76 15.88 -20.37
CA MET A 1 4.46 15.22 -20.66
C MET A 1 3.89 14.73 -19.34
N LEU A 2 2.60 14.94 -19.08
CA LEU A 2 1.94 14.59 -17.82
C LEU A 2 1.90 13.08 -17.52
N GLY A 3 2.28 12.19 -18.45
CA GLY A 3 2.24 10.74 -18.27
C GLY A 3 1.03 10.11 -18.89
N LYS A 4 0.90 8.79 -18.74
CA LYS A 4 -0.23 8.05 -19.28
C LYS A 4 -1.39 8.15 -18.30
N ILE A 5 -2.53 8.64 -18.78
CA ILE A 5 -3.79 8.49 -18.05
C ILE A 5 -4.16 7.00 -18.10
N VAL A 6 -4.20 6.36 -16.94
CA VAL A 6 -4.54 4.93 -16.80
C VAL A 6 -5.94 4.72 -16.23
N ALA A 7 -6.54 5.75 -15.63
CA ALA A 7 -7.95 5.79 -15.31
C ALA A 7 -8.47 7.23 -15.36
N ASP A 8 -9.71 7.39 -15.81
CA ASP A 8 -10.43 8.65 -15.88
C ASP A 8 -11.92 8.38 -15.68
N ARG A 9 -12.50 8.96 -14.64
CA ARG A 9 -13.90 8.74 -14.25
C ARG A 9 -14.53 10.06 -13.82
N ALA A 10 -15.64 10.44 -14.46
CA ALA A 10 -16.52 11.47 -13.95
C ALA A 10 -17.55 10.84 -13.00
N LEU A 11 -17.64 11.38 -11.79
CA LEU A 11 -18.58 11.00 -10.73
C LEU A 11 -19.36 12.24 -10.27
N PRO A 12 -20.45 12.09 -9.49
CA PRO A 12 -21.22 13.24 -8.99
C PRO A 12 -20.41 14.23 -8.15
N ASP A 13 -19.30 13.81 -7.56
CA ASP A 13 -18.39 14.64 -6.76
C ASP A 13 -17.23 15.24 -7.58
N GLY A 14 -17.19 15.01 -8.90
CA GLY A 14 -16.19 15.56 -9.80
C GLY A 14 -15.46 14.50 -10.64
N ARG A 15 -14.35 14.91 -11.27
CA ARG A 15 -13.55 14.04 -12.13
C ARG A 15 -12.37 13.46 -11.37
N HIS A 16 -12.22 12.14 -11.43
CA HIS A 16 -11.15 11.37 -10.81
C HIS A 16 -10.20 10.83 -11.88
N LEU A 17 -8.93 11.20 -11.78
CA LEU A 17 -7.88 10.82 -12.73
C LEU A 17 -6.79 10.03 -12.03
N VAL A 18 -6.28 9.02 -12.71
CA VAL A 18 -5.06 8.32 -12.32
C VAL A 18 -4.06 8.46 -13.45
N ILE A 19 -2.94 9.10 -13.14
CA ILE A 19 -1.86 9.38 -14.07
C ILE A 19 -0.66 8.55 -13.63
N ALA A 20 -0.23 7.62 -14.48
CA ALA A 20 0.89 6.73 -14.22
C ALA A 20 2.11 7.11 -15.05
N ASP A 21 3.28 6.89 -14.45
CA ASP A 21 4.59 7.07 -15.05
C ASP A 21 5.66 6.25 -14.32
N ASP A 22 6.89 6.29 -14.83
CA ASP A 22 8.03 5.54 -14.30
C ASP A 22 8.42 5.96 -12.87
N ASP A 23 8.19 7.22 -12.50
CA ASP A 23 8.46 7.79 -11.17
C ASP A 23 7.25 7.63 -10.21
N GLY A 24 6.16 7.02 -10.65
CA GLY A 24 5.02 6.64 -9.81
C GLY A 24 3.66 7.09 -10.33
N VAL A 25 2.64 6.97 -9.48
CA VAL A 25 1.25 7.26 -9.84
C VAL A 25 0.76 8.49 -9.08
N HIS A 26 0.11 9.41 -9.78
CA HIS A 26 -0.64 10.52 -9.20
C HIS A 26 -2.14 10.23 -9.32
N ARG A 27 -2.87 10.42 -8.22
CA ARG A 27 -4.33 10.34 -8.18
C ARG A 27 -4.86 11.74 -7.96
N LEU A 28 -5.69 12.22 -8.88
CA LEU A 28 -6.24 13.57 -8.86
C LEU A 28 -7.75 13.47 -8.72
N TRP A 29 -8.29 14.34 -7.89
CA TRP A 29 -9.71 14.62 -7.84
C TRP A 29 -9.90 16.09 -8.20
N LEU A 30 -10.70 16.34 -9.23
CA LEU A 30 -11.04 17.65 -9.76
C LEU A 30 -12.54 17.86 -9.51
N PRO A 31 -12.94 18.52 -8.41
CA PRO A 31 -14.35 18.67 -8.04
C PRO A 31 -15.16 19.43 -9.10
N ASP A 32 -14.57 20.50 -9.64
CA ASP A 32 -15.17 21.35 -10.67
C ASP A 32 -14.13 21.62 -11.77
N PRO A 33 -13.98 20.71 -12.74
CA PRO A 33 -12.98 20.85 -13.78
C PRO A 33 -13.43 21.91 -14.80
N ASP A 34 -12.89 23.13 -14.73
CA ASP A 34 -13.03 24.16 -15.77
C ASP A 34 -11.78 24.19 -16.68
N PRO A 35 -11.86 23.70 -17.93
CA PRO A 35 -10.74 23.71 -18.86
C PRO A 35 -10.21 25.13 -19.11
N GLY A 36 -8.90 25.30 -18.99
CA GLY A 36 -8.23 26.59 -19.28
C GLY A 36 -8.09 27.52 -18.08
N ARG A 37 -8.63 27.18 -16.90
CA ARG A 37 -8.31 27.88 -15.66
C ARG A 37 -7.08 27.29 -14.96
N PRO A 38 -6.28 28.12 -14.25
CA PRO A 38 -5.24 27.62 -13.37
C PRO A 38 -5.81 26.64 -12.33
N LEU A 39 -5.09 25.56 -12.08
CA LEU A 39 -5.44 24.60 -11.03
C LEU A 39 -4.92 25.09 -9.67
N ALA A 40 -5.76 24.97 -8.64
CA ALA A 40 -5.33 25.11 -7.25
C ALA A 40 -5.24 23.71 -6.62
N ILE A 41 -4.17 23.46 -5.85
CA ILE A 41 -4.02 22.24 -5.05
C ILE A 41 -4.35 22.57 -3.60
N MET A 42 -5.43 22.00 -3.08
CA MET A 42 -5.84 22.19 -1.69
C MET A 42 -5.26 21.08 -0.81
N ILE A 43 -4.51 21.47 0.23
CA ILE A 43 -3.93 20.53 1.20
C ILE A 43 -4.54 20.84 2.57
N PRO A 44 -5.34 19.93 3.14
CA PRO A 44 -5.82 20.09 4.50
C PRO A 44 -4.65 20.15 5.49
N ASN A 45 -4.75 21.04 6.48
CA ASN A 45 -3.78 21.15 7.57
C ASN A 45 -4.06 20.07 8.63
N ASP A 46 -3.60 18.85 8.38
CA ASP A 46 -3.70 17.70 9.27
C ASP A 46 -2.35 17.00 9.43
N ASP A 47 -2.31 15.86 10.14
CA ASP A 47 -1.08 15.07 10.37
C ASP A 47 -0.35 14.64 9.09
N HIS A 48 -1.01 14.74 7.93
CA HIS A 48 -0.47 14.34 6.63
C HIS A 48 -0.18 15.54 5.71
N ALA A 49 -0.31 16.78 6.19
CA ALA A 49 -0.14 17.99 5.40
C ALA A 49 1.23 18.04 4.69
N LEU A 50 2.31 17.73 5.40
CA LEU A 50 3.66 17.72 4.83
C LEU A 50 3.84 16.65 3.74
N LEU A 51 3.29 15.46 3.98
CA LEU A 51 3.34 14.37 3.00
C LEU A 51 2.56 14.73 1.74
N ARG A 52 1.35 15.30 1.90
CA ARG A 52 0.52 15.78 0.78
C ARG A 52 1.18 16.93 0.04
N SER A 53 1.86 17.84 0.74
CA SER A 53 2.66 18.92 0.14
C SER A 53 3.80 18.38 -0.72
N ALA A 54 4.54 17.38 -0.24
CA ALA A 54 5.58 16.73 -1.04
C ALA A 54 5.01 16.10 -2.31
N ILE A 55 3.86 15.44 -2.25
CA ILE A 55 3.18 14.87 -3.43
C ILE A 55 2.67 15.97 -4.38
N ALA A 56 2.10 17.06 -3.84
CA ALA A 56 1.66 18.21 -4.63
C ALA A 56 2.83 18.85 -5.38
N HIS A 57 3.97 19.04 -4.71
CA HIS A 57 5.17 19.57 -5.33
C HIS A 57 5.68 18.66 -6.46
N ARG A 58 5.63 17.33 -6.29
CA ARG A 58 5.94 16.38 -7.37
C ARG A 58 5.00 16.54 -8.57
N LEU A 59 3.70 16.77 -8.34
CA LEU A 59 2.73 17.03 -9.40
C LEU A 59 3.02 18.35 -10.12
N VAL A 60 3.31 19.44 -9.40
CA VAL A 60 3.62 20.75 -9.99
C VAL A 60 4.86 20.66 -10.89
N ARG A 61 5.97 20.10 -10.38
CA ARG A 61 7.17 19.87 -11.20
C ARG A 61 6.87 19.12 -12.49
N ARG A 62 5.97 18.15 -12.41
CA ARG A 62 5.54 17.35 -13.57
C ARG A 62 4.71 18.16 -14.57
N MET A 63 3.80 19.01 -14.09
CA MET A 63 3.03 19.93 -14.92
C MET A 63 3.97 20.88 -15.70
N ASP A 64 5.08 21.28 -15.07
CA ASP A 64 6.13 22.11 -15.69
C ASP A 64 7.10 21.33 -16.58
N GLY A 65 6.84 20.04 -16.82
CA GLY A 65 7.67 19.17 -17.67
C GLY A 65 8.99 18.71 -17.02
N LEU A 66 9.19 18.98 -15.73
CA LEU A 66 10.35 18.53 -14.97
C LEU A 66 10.15 17.09 -14.48
N ARG A 67 11.26 16.42 -14.14
CA ARG A 67 11.18 15.14 -13.42
C ARG A 67 10.52 15.38 -12.04
N PRO A 68 9.47 14.61 -11.66
CA PRO A 68 8.79 14.79 -10.37
C PRO A 68 9.73 14.65 -9.18
N GLY A 69 10.72 13.76 -9.28
CA GLY A 69 11.59 13.36 -8.19
C GLY A 69 11.06 12.12 -7.44
N PRO A 70 11.84 11.58 -6.50
CA PRO A 70 11.49 10.36 -5.79
C PRO A 70 10.18 10.51 -5.03
N LEU A 71 9.46 9.40 -4.85
CA LEU A 71 8.34 9.36 -3.92
C LEU A 71 8.81 9.69 -2.49
N PRO A 72 7.97 10.29 -1.63
CA PRO A 72 8.28 10.36 -0.21
C PRO A 72 8.64 8.99 0.37
N ALA A 73 9.57 8.93 1.33
CA ALA A 73 10.02 7.68 1.93
C ALA A 73 8.87 6.83 2.51
N ALA A 74 7.82 7.50 2.99
CA ALA A 74 6.55 6.92 3.43
C ALA A 74 5.89 5.99 2.39
N PHE A 75 6.11 6.25 1.09
CA PHE A 75 5.60 5.45 -0.02
C PHE A 75 6.67 4.60 -0.71
N GLN A 76 7.88 4.54 -0.15
CA GLN A 76 8.97 3.71 -0.63
C GLN A 76 9.25 2.61 0.38
N PRO A 77 8.45 1.52 0.41
CA PRO A 77 8.68 0.44 1.35
C PRO A 77 10.08 -0.14 1.14
N THR A 78 10.83 -0.35 2.22
CA THR A 78 12.15 -0.98 2.20
C THR A 78 12.07 -2.39 1.58
N ARG A 79 13.21 -2.96 1.17
CA ARG A 79 13.25 -4.33 0.64
C ARG A 79 12.61 -5.34 1.62
N PHE A 80 12.86 -5.17 2.92
CA PHE A 80 12.29 -6.01 3.96
C PHE A 80 10.76 -5.83 4.09
N GLN A 81 10.27 -4.59 4.09
CA GLN A 81 8.82 -4.31 4.10
C GLN A 81 8.13 -4.87 2.87
N ARG A 82 8.72 -4.72 1.67
CA ARG A 82 8.17 -5.31 0.44
C ARG A 82 8.06 -6.83 0.55
N GLN A 83 9.14 -7.50 0.98
CA GLN A 83 9.11 -8.95 1.19
C GLN A 83 8.05 -9.38 2.20
N ARG A 84 7.88 -8.61 3.29
CA ARG A 84 6.84 -8.87 4.29
C ARG A 84 5.44 -8.71 3.70
N LEU A 85 5.17 -7.62 3.00
CA LEU A 85 3.86 -7.38 2.37
C LEU A 85 3.54 -8.45 1.31
N THR A 86 4.51 -8.84 0.50
CA THR A 86 4.36 -9.95 -0.46
C THR A 86 4.04 -11.27 0.23
N LEU A 87 4.72 -11.59 1.34
CA LEU A 87 4.42 -12.78 2.13
C LEU A 87 2.97 -12.79 2.65
N LEU A 88 2.49 -11.65 3.16
CA LEU A 88 1.13 -11.51 3.68
C LEU A 88 0.08 -11.60 2.57
N LEU A 89 0.34 -11.03 1.39
CA LEU A 89 -0.52 -11.16 0.21
C LEU A 89 -0.63 -12.62 -0.23
N ASN A 90 0.50 -13.33 -0.37
CA ASN A 90 0.49 -14.75 -0.75
C ASN A 90 -0.29 -15.61 0.25
N LEU A 91 -0.18 -15.33 1.56
CA LEU A 91 -0.97 -16.01 2.59
C LEU A 91 -2.47 -15.72 2.46
N LEU A 92 -2.82 -14.48 2.10
CA LEU A 92 -4.21 -14.09 1.90
C LEU A 92 -4.81 -14.79 0.68
N ASP A 93 -4.07 -14.85 -0.43
CA ASP A 93 -4.48 -15.54 -1.66
C ASP A 93 -4.72 -17.03 -1.40
N ALA A 94 -3.77 -17.69 -0.70
CA ALA A 94 -3.92 -19.09 -0.33
C ALA A 94 -5.11 -19.33 0.62
N TYR A 95 -5.36 -18.41 1.55
CA TYR A 95 -6.52 -18.47 2.43
C TYR A 95 -7.84 -18.33 1.67
N GLN A 96 -7.91 -17.40 0.71
CA GLN A 96 -9.08 -17.24 -0.17
C GLN A 96 -9.29 -18.46 -1.07
N ALA A 97 -8.21 -19.10 -1.51
CA ALA A 97 -8.23 -20.38 -2.22
C ALA A 97 -8.54 -21.59 -1.30
N ARG A 98 -8.85 -21.36 -0.02
CA ARG A 98 -9.19 -22.38 0.99
C ARG A 98 -8.08 -23.41 1.24
N ALA A 99 -6.82 -23.05 1.01
CA ALA A 99 -5.68 -23.91 1.31
C ALA A 99 -5.63 -24.26 2.80
N GLY A 100 -5.02 -25.41 3.13
CA GLY A 100 -4.83 -25.80 4.52
C GLY A 100 -3.79 -24.92 5.22
N ARG A 101 -3.97 -24.60 6.51
CA ARG A 101 -2.95 -23.81 7.27
C ARG A 101 -1.56 -24.47 7.27
N ARG A 102 -1.52 -25.80 7.31
CA ARG A 102 -0.27 -26.56 7.24
C ARG A 102 0.38 -26.47 5.86
N GLU A 103 -0.43 -26.52 4.81
CA GLU A 103 0.00 -26.35 3.42
C GLU A 103 0.56 -24.94 3.19
N MET A 104 -0.16 -23.91 3.61
CA MET A 104 0.31 -22.51 3.57
C MET A 104 1.66 -22.35 4.28
N ALA A 105 1.81 -22.95 5.46
CA ALA A 105 3.08 -22.89 6.19
C ALA A 105 4.20 -23.56 5.39
N SER A 106 3.98 -24.76 4.84
CA SER A 106 5.00 -25.51 4.11
C SER A 106 5.34 -24.92 2.75
N VAL A 107 4.42 -24.25 2.06
CA VAL A 107 4.65 -23.72 0.70
C VAL A 107 5.13 -22.27 0.74
N ILE A 108 4.55 -21.45 1.64
CA ILE A 108 4.70 -20.00 1.60
C ILE A 108 5.65 -19.51 2.69
N VAL A 109 5.44 -19.92 3.95
CA VAL A 109 6.20 -19.37 5.08
C VAL A 109 7.54 -20.08 5.27
N TYR A 110 7.55 -21.40 5.05
CA TYR A 110 8.70 -22.26 5.28
C TYR A 110 8.89 -23.29 4.14
N PRO A 111 9.17 -22.83 2.89
CA PRO A 111 9.30 -23.71 1.72
C PRO A 111 10.37 -24.80 1.81
N ARG A 112 11.31 -24.68 2.76
CA ARG A 112 12.43 -25.63 2.96
C ARG A 112 12.29 -26.44 4.25
N MET A 113 11.13 -26.38 4.92
CA MET A 113 10.91 -27.12 6.16
C MET A 113 10.67 -28.60 5.87
N ARG A 114 11.20 -29.48 6.74
CA ARG A 114 10.82 -30.89 6.71
C ARG A 114 9.31 -31.04 6.96
N PRO A 115 8.64 -32.05 6.37
CA PRO A 115 7.27 -32.38 6.75
C PRO A 115 7.18 -32.73 8.24
N LEU A 116 6.17 -32.19 8.92
CA LEU A 116 5.84 -32.51 10.31
C LEU A 116 4.67 -33.49 10.38
N THR A 117 4.66 -34.42 11.34
CA THR A 117 3.45 -35.20 11.65
C THR A 117 2.32 -34.31 12.17
N GLY A 118 1.10 -34.85 12.24
CA GLY A 118 -0.05 -34.11 12.78
C GLY A 118 0.19 -33.59 14.21
N ARG A 119 0.80 -34.42 15.06
CA ARG A 119 1.13 -34.06 16.45
C ARG A 119 2.24 -33.02 16.55
N GLU A 120 3.31 -33.18 15.78
CA GLU A 120 4.40 -32.19 15.72
C GLU A 120 3.87 -30.84 15.21
N TRP A 121 3.08 -30.84 14.14
CA TRP A 121 2.45 -29.63 13.62
C TRP A 121 1.57 -28.95 14.67
N ALA A 122 0.75 -29.70 15.38
CA ALA A 122 -0.16 -29.16 16.38
C ALA A 122 0.58 -28.39 17.49
N ALA A 123 1.76 -28.88 17.91
CA ALA A 123 2.60 -28.27 18.94
C ALA A 123 3.62 -27.23 18.40
N SER A 124 3.85 -27.21 17.09
CA SER A 124 4.91 -26.43 16.44
C SER A 124 4.81 -24.92 16.64
N ALA A 125 5.98 -24.25 16.67
CA ALA A 125 6.05 -22.79 16.67
C ALA A 125 5.67 -22.21 15.29
N GLU A 126 5.92 -22.97 14.23
CA GLU A 126 5.62 -22.68 12.84
C GLU A 126 4.11 -22.54 12.62
N ARG A 127 3.29 -23.41 13.23
CA ARG A 127 1.84 -23.26 13.24
C ARG A 127 1.42 -21.93 13.86
N ARG A 128 1.92 -21.61 15.06
CA ARG A 128 1.57 -20.36 15.77
C ARG A 128 2.03 -19.12 15.00
N ARG A 129 3.24 -19.15 14.41
CA ARG A 129 3.74 -18.05 13.58
C ARG A 129 2.94 -17.90 12.28
N THR A 130 2.63 -18.98 11.59
CA THR A 130 1.78 -18.95 10.39
C THR A 130 0.40 -18.38 10.70
N GLN A 131 -0.21 -18.78 11.82
CA GLN A 131 -1.49 -18.21 12.26
C GLN A 131 -1.38 -16.69 12.49
N ARG A 132 -0.36 -16.22 13.22
CA ARG A 132 -0.13 -14.78 13.44
C ARG A 132 0.05 -14.00 12.14
N LEU A 133 0.79 -14.56 11.18
CA LEU A 133 0.96 -13.94 9.86
C LEU A 133 -0.36 -13.85 9.10
N LEU A 134 -1.18 -14.90 9.15
CA LEU A 134 -2.49 -14.90 8.52
C LEU A 134 -3.43 -13.87 9.18
N ASP A 135 -3.40 -13.77 10.51
CA ASP A 135 -4.19 -12.79 11.25
C ASP A 135 -3.75 -11.36 10.90
N GLU A 136 -2.45 -11.11 10.77
CA GLU A 136 -1.88 -9.84 10.30
C GLU A 136 -2.31 -9.52 8.86
N ALA A 137 -2.20 -10.48 7.94
CA ALA A 137 -2.62 -10.30 6.54
C ALA A 137 -4.11 -9.93 6.45
N ARG A 138 -4.96 -10.62 7.23
CA ARG A 138 -6.39 -10.32 7.31
C ARG A 138 -6.65 -8.94 7.92
N ALA A 139 -5.93 -8.55 8.96
CA ALA A 139 -6.08 -7.24 9.58
C ALA A 139 -5.70 -6.09 8.62
N ILE A 140 -4.66 -6.29 7.79
CA ILE A 140 -4.31 -5.34 6.73
C ILE A 140 -5.43 -5.29 5.69
N MET A 141 -5.91 -6.42 5.20
CA MET A 141 -7.02 -6.47 4.23
C MET A 141 -8.28 -5.78 4.77
N SER A 142 -8.64 -6.02 6.03
CA SER A 142 -9.88 -5.53 6.66
C SER A 142 -9.77 -4.07 7.15
N GLY A 143 -9.12 -3.19 6.37
CA GLY A 143 -9.03 -1.75 6.63
C GLY A 143 -7.65 -1.27 7.09
N GLY A 144 -6.76 -2.15 7.55
CA GLY A 144 -5.40 -1.78 7.90
C GLY A 144 -4.57 -1.23 6.72
N TYR A 145 -4.93 -1.59 5.49
CA TYR A 145 -4.31 -1.09 4.25
C TYR A 145 -4.35 0.44 4.13
N ARG A 146 -5.31 1.12 4.79
CA ARG A 146 -5.40 2.58 4.79
C ARG A 146 -4.15 3.24 5.36
N ALA A 147 -3.49 2.59 6.33
CA ALA A 147 -2.22 3.09 6.86
C ALA A 147 -1.13 3.13 5.77
N LEU A 148 -1.10 2.13 4.88
CA LEU A 148 -0.18 2.10 3.72
C LEU A 148 -0.48 3.25 2.75
N LEU A 149 -1.76 3.61 2.56
CA LEU A 149 -2.17 4.74 1.72
C LEU A 149 -1.83 6.10 2.32
N LEU A 150 -1.73 6.16 3.64
CA LEU A 150 -1.34 7.38 4.36
C LEU A 150 0.18 7.49 4.53
N GLY A 151 0.96 6.52 4.04
CA GLY A 151 2.41 6.47 4.28
C GLY A 151 2.76 6.23 5.74
N VAL A 152 1.79 5.83 6.57
CA VAL A 152 1.97 5.50 7.97
C VAL A 152 2.31 4.03 8.06
N GLU A 153 3.56 3.74 8.36
CA GLU A 153 3.90 2.42 8.87
C GLU A 153 3.34 2.32 10.29
N ARG A 154 2.60 1.25 10.62
CA ARG A 154 2.33 0.92 12.03
C ARG A 154 3.67 0.54 12.68
N SER A 155 4.43 1.53 13.14
CA SER A 155 5.33 1.38 14.26
C SER A 155 4.53 1.54 15.56
N PRO A 156 4.77 0.74 16.60
CA PRO A 156 4.06 0.85 17.86
C PRO A 156 4.24 2.26 18.44
N LYS A 157 3.12 2.81 18.93
CA LYS A 157 2.93 4.16 19.50
C LYS A 157 4.24 4.82 19.99
N ARG A 158 4.66 5.89 19.32
CA ARG A 158 5.47 6.92 19.99
C ARG A 158 4.51 7.80 20.79
N GLY A 159 4.66 7.76 22.11
CA GLY A 159 3.93 8.64 23.03
C GLY A 159 4.07 10.09 22.56
N HIS A 160 2.95 10.80 22.55
CA HIS A 160 2.95 12.24 22.37
C HIS A 160 3.25 12.89 23.71
N PHE A 161 4.12 13.90 23.67
CA PHE A 161 4.18 14.96 24.67
C PHE A 161 3.06 15.95 24.40
#